data_AF-A0A9D8D245-F1
#
_entry.id   AF-A0A9D8D245-F1
#
_cell.length_a   1.000
_cell.length_b   1.000
_cell.length_c   1.000
_cell.angle_alpha   90.00
_cell.angle_beta   90.00
_cell.angle_gamma   90.00
#
_symmetry.space_group_name_H-M   'P 1'
#
loop_
_entity.id
_entity.type
_entity.pdbx_description
1 polymer ?
#
loop_
_entity_poly.entity_id
_entity_poly.type
_entity_poly.pdbx_seq_one_letter_code
_entity_poly.pdbx_strand_id
1 'polypeptide(L)' 'MRVLFCGDIVGRTGRDAVIKEVPRLRRELGLDFVAVNGENAAAGFGITAKICAELHSAGVD' A
#
# COMPACT_ATOMS: atom_id res chain seq x y z
N MET A 1 3.17 16.16 -11.12
CA MET A 1 2.44 15.15 -10.34
C MET A 1 3.10 13.79 -10.58
N ARG A 2 3.68 13.19 -9.53
CA ARG A 2 4.35 11.88 -9.55
C ARG A 2 3.49 10.88 -8.80
N VAL A 3 3.13 9.79 -9.48
CA VAL A 3 2.23 8.77 -8.94
C VAL A 3 2.98 7.45 -8.83
N LEU A 4 2.86 6.78 -7.69
CA LEU A 4 3.21 5.37 -7.53
C LEU A 4 1.94 4.54 -7.57
N PHE A 5 1.90 3.56 -8.45
CA PHE A 5 0.88 2.52 -8.43
C PHE A 5 1.56 1.19 -8.10
N CYS A 6 1.14 0.55 -7.01
CA CYS A 6 1.52 -0.83 -6.71
C CYS A 6 0.41 -1.76 -7.20
N GLY A 7 0.79 -2.86 -7.86
CA GLY A 7 -0.14 -3.93 -8.16
C GLY A 7 -0.65 -4.62 -6.89
N ASP A 8 -1.16 -5.83 -7.06
CA ASP A 8 -1.80 -6.60 -6.00
C ASP A 8 -0.96 -6.75 -4.73
N ILE A 9 -1.54 -6.30 -3.62
CA ILE A 9 -1.10 -6.64 -2.29
C ILE A 9 -1.64 -8.03 -1.96
N VAL A 10 -0.74 -9.02 -1.86
CA VAL A 10 -1.11 -10.40 -1.54
C VAL A 10 -0.72 -10.75 -0.11
N GLY A 11 -1.72 -10.94 0.75
CA GLY A 11 -1.56 -11.41 2.13
C GLY A 11 -0.65 -10.54 3.01
N ARG A 12 -0.11 -11.15 4.08
CA ARG A 12 0.73 -10.44 5.06
C ARG A 12 2.01 -9.88 4.42
N THR A 13 2.72 -10.69 3.64
CA THR A 13 3.99 -10.30 3.03
C THR A 13 3.85 -9.07 2.14
N GLY A 14 2.79 -9.00 1.33
CA GLY A 14 2.51 -7.82 0.50
C GLY A 14 2.23 -6.57 1.35
N ARG A 15 1.42 -6.70 2.41
CA ARG A 15 1.12 -5.59 3.31
C ARG A 15 2.37 -5.07 4.01
N ASP A 16 3.21 -5.97 4.53
CA ASP A 16 4.44 -5.60 5.25
C ASP A 16 5.41 -4.87 4.32
N ALA A 17 5.52 -5.29 3.05
CA ALA A 17 6.34 -4.61 2.05
C ALA A 17 5.84 -3.18 1.78
N VAL A 18 4.53 -3.01 1.57
CA VAL A 18 3.92 -1.69 1.33
C VAL A 18 4.09 -0.77 2.53
N ILE A 19 3.75 -1.25 3.74
CA ILE A 19 3.85 -0.48 4.98
C ILE A 19 5.27 0.00 5.25
N LYS A 20 6.26 -0.84 4.94
CA LYS A 20 7.68 -0.51 5.14
C LYS A 20 8.21 0.45 4.08
N GLU A 21 7.91 0.21 2.81
CA GLU A 21 8.62 0.89 1.71
C GLU A 21 7.93 2.16 1.22
N VAL A 22 6.59 2.26 1.26
CA VAL A 22 5.86 3.44 0.74
C VAL A 22 6.30 4.75 1.40
N PRO A 23 6.46 4.85 2.74
CA PRO A 23 6.93 6.09 3.36
C PRO A 23 8.31 6.53 2.84
N ARG A 24 9.21 5.57 2.60
CA ARG A 24 10.56 5.83 2.08
C ARG A 24 10.51 6.27 0.63
N LEU A 25 9.80 5.53 -0.23
CA LEU A 25 9.66 5.82 -1.65
C LEU A 25 8.97 7.17 -1.90
N ARG A 26 7.96 7.53 -1.10
CA ARG A 26 7.30 8.84 -1.18
C ARG A 26 8.29 9.98 -0.97
N ARG A 27 9.19 9.88 0.02
CA ARG A 27 10.22 10.90 0.27
C ARG A 27 11.30 10.92 -0.82
N GLU A 28 11.80 9.75 -1.21
CA GLU A 28 12.92 9.65 -2.16
C GLU A 28 12.54 10.05 -3.59
N LEU A 29 11.35 9.66 -4.02
CA LEU A 29 10.87 9.92 -5.38
C LEU A 29 10.05 11.21 -5.48
N GLY A 30 9.71 11.84 -4.35
CA GLY A 30 8.84 13.01 -4.29
C GLY A 30 7.45 12.70 -4.85
N LEU A 31 6.79 11.65 -4.32
CA LEU A 31 5.48 11.20 -4.80
C LEU A 31 4.36 12.11 -4.29
N ASP A 32 3.47 12.50 -5.19
CA ASP A 32 2.28 13.28 -4.89
C ASP A 32 1.09 12.37 -4.55
N PHE A 33 1.04 11.16 -5.13
CA PHE A 33 -0.05 10.19 -4.93
C PHE A 33 0.44 8.74 -4.96
N VAL A 34 -0.15 7.87 -4.14
CA VAL A 34 0.16 6.44 -4.03
C VAL A 34 -1.11 5.61 -4.05
N ALA A 35 -1.30 4.79 -5.08
CA ALA A 35 -2.41 3.85 -5.19
C ALA A 35 -1.93 2.40 -5.14
N VAL A 36 -2.76 1.51 -4.59
CA VAL A 36 -2.48 0.06 -4.51
C VAL A 36 -3.73 -0.76 -4.85
N ASN A 37 -3.57 -1.94 -5.44
CA ASN A 37 -4.67 -2.91 -5.50
C ASN A 37 -4.70 -3.78 -4.24
N GLY A 38 -5.78 -3.68 -3.46
CA GLY A 38 -5.95 -4.39 -2.19
C GLY A 38 -6.76 -5.68 -2.26
N GLU A 39 -7.17 -6.17 -3.44
CA GLU A 39 -8.15 -7.28 -3.55
C GLU A 39 -7.70 -8.59 -2.90
N ASN A 40 -6.39 -8.79 -2.67
CA ASN A 40 -5.82 -10.00 -2.09
C ASN A 40 -5.15 -9.76 -0.72
N ALA A 41 -5.39 -8.60 -0.10
CA ALA A 41 -4.66 -8.15 1.08
C ALA A 41 -5.04 -8.90 2.37
N ALA A 42 -6.26 -9.45 2.47
CA ALA A 42 -6.73 -10.21 3.63
C ALA A 42 -6.55 -11.72 3.42
N ALA A 43 -5.40 -12.26 3.83
CA ALA A 43 -5.09 -13.69 3.72
C ALA A 43 -5.29 -14.28 2.30
N GLY A 44 -5.11 -13.46 1.26
CA GLY A 44 -5.25 -13.85 -0.14
C GLY A 44 -6.64 -13.64 -0.75
N PHE A 45 -7.61 -13.08 -0.02
CA PHE A 45 -8.92 -12.74 -0.58
C PHE A 45 -9.60 -11.58 0.17
N GLY A 46 -9.92 -10.53 -0.58
CA GLY A 46 -10.55 -9.30 -0.09
C GLY A 46 -9.61 -8.40 0.72
N ILE A 47 -10.22 -7.41 1.35
CA ILE A 47 -9.59 -6.44 2.24
C ILE A 47 -10.49 -6.18 3.44
N THR A 48 -9.91 -5.93 4.62
CA THR A 48 -10.67 -5.53 5.82
C THR A 48 -10.46 -4.04 6.11
N ALA A 49 -11.40 -3.42 6.82
CA ALA A 49 -11.28 -2.01 7.23
C ALA A 49 -9.99 -1.73 8.01
N LYS A 50 -9.57 -2.68 8.87
CA LYS A 50 -8.30 -2.60 9.60
C LYS A 50 -7.09 -2.53 8.65
N ILE A 51 -7.04 -3.39 7.64
CA ILE A 51 -5.96 -3.40 6.64
C ILE A 51 -5.96 -2.09 5.85
N CYS A 52 -7.13 -1.61 5.45
CA CYS A 52 -7.25 -0.34 4.74
C CYS A 52 -6.68 0.83 5.56
N ALA A 53 -7.02 0.90 6.85
CA ALA A 53 -6.49 1.91 7.77
C ALA A 53 -4.97 1.81 7.96
N GLU A 54 -4.41 0.59 8.01
CA GLU A 54 -2.96 0.35 8.06
C GLU A 54 -2.25 0.87 6.80
N LEU A 55 -2.82 0.62 5.61
CA LEU A 55 -2.28 1.10 4.33
C LEU A 55 -2.31 2.62 4.22
N HIS A 56 -3.43 3.25 4.60
CA HIS A 56 -3.52 4.71 4.64
C HIS A 56 -2.52 5.33 5.63
N SER A 57 -2.34 4.70 6.80
CA SER A 57 -1.35 5.14 7.78
C SER A 57 0.09 5.06 7.25
N ALA A 58 0.35 4.17 6.29
CA ALA A 58 1.65 4.06 5.61
C ALA A 58 1.82 5.05 4.44
N GLY A 59 0.79 5.84 4.12
CA GLY A 59 0.84 6.84 3.05
C GLY A 59 0.38 6.35 1.68
N VAL A 60 -0.46 5.30 1.65
CA VAL A 60 -1.34 5.01 0.50
C VAL A 60 -2.54 5.96 0.54
N ASP A 61 -2.92 6.52 -0.60
CA ASP A 61 -4.02 7.49 -0.73
C ASP A 61 -5.35 6.83 -1.10
#